data_AF-A0A4Y2DPL0-F1
#
_entry.id   AF-A0A4Y2DPL0-F1
#
_cell.length_a   1.000
_cell.length_b   1.000
_cell.length_c   1.000
_cell.angle_alpha   90.00
_cell.angle_beta   90.00
_cell.angle_gamma   90.00
#
_symmetry.space_group_name_H-M   'P 1'
#
loop_
_entity.id
_entity.type
_entity.pdbx_description
1 polymer ?
#
loop_
_entity_poly.entity_id
_entity_poly.type
_entity_poly.pdbx_seq_one_letter_code
_entity_poly.pdbx_strand_id
1 'polypeptide(L)'
;MSKNKYTFIQKICSDADIETYLPQLNINGTISMKMKKLCQITVLSKDDIDNRQRILDYIRSLFQPFYPDCLLIAFGSTINGFGTKGGDMDMMFSPSSDYEHLDASEINDDGGTPIISDARENPSVMAQLKNMSKEKQLRFLLRVLRRNRNEIKGAVYIPAKCPIVKFIVSHNYDVWCDLSFQHGLAKYNTELLRFFSVLDSRIKPLMITLRFWARHLKIVKTGAFSSYAFNLLVIFFLQNLEEPILPPVTDLMINAGVRSSVHGLKIGHDCNSS
;
A
#
# COMPACT_ATOMS: atom_id res chain seq x y z
N MET A 1 15.66 20.35 15.02
CA MET A 1 14.98 20.74 13.74
C MET A 1 14.21 19.61 13.04
N SER A 2 14.19 18.35 13.52
CA SER A 2 13.45 17.25 12.86
C SER A 2 11.95 17.16 13.21
N LYS A 3 11.55 17.58 14.43
CA LYS A 3 10.15 17.46 14.90
C LYS A 3 9.12 18.20 14.01
N ASN A 4 9.46 19.37 13.46
CA ASN A 4 8.52 20.20 12.68
C ASN A 4 8.17 19.63 11.28
N LYS A 5 9.01 18.79 10.67
CA LYS A 5 8.70 18.20 9.36
C LYS A 5 7.70 17.05 9.46
N TYR A 6 7.76 16.28 10.54
CA TYR A 6 6.84 15.18 10.80
C TYR A 6 5.43 15.68 11.12
N THR A 7 5.30 16.78 11.88
CA THR A 7 4.00 17.42 12.15
C THR A 7 3.37 18.02 10.90
N PHE A 8 4.16 18.59 9.98
CA PHE A 8 3.64 19.15 8.72
C PHE A 8 3.04 18.05 7.81
N ILE A 9 3.69 16.89 7.74
CA ILE A 9 3.21 15.73 6.97
C ILE A 9 1.96 15.11 7.62
N GLN A 10 1.92 14.93 8.94
CA GLN A 10 0.74 14.42 9.63
C GLN A 10 -0.49 15.33 9.51
N LYS A 11 -0.29 16.66 9.42
CA LYS A 11 -1.39 17.64 9.39
C LYS A 11 -2.15 17.69 8.05
N ILE A 12 -1.59 17.10 6.99
CA ILE A 12 -2.19 17.09 5.64
C ILE A 12 -2.83 15.72 5.31
N CYS A 13 -2.61 14.69 6.15
CA CYS A 13 -3.15 13.32 6.00
C CYS A 13 -4.62 13.15 6.46
N SER A 14 -5.47 14.17 6.40
CA SER A 14 -6.90 13.95 6.64
C SER A 14 -7.54 13.41 5.36
N ASP A 15 -7.61 12.09 5.23
CA ASP A 15 -8.72 11.50 4.50
C ASP A 15 -10.00 12.21 4.96
N ALA A 16 -10.84 12.66 4.03
CA ALA A 16 -12.10 13.31 4.37
C ALA A 16 -12.87 12.46 5.41
N ASP A 17 -13.40 13.10 6.44
CA ASP A 17 -14.25 12.45 7.44
C ASP A 17 -15.62 12.10 6.82
N ILE A 18 -16.36 11.19 7.45
CA ILE A 18 -17.72 10.84 7.03
C ILE A 18 -18.62 12.08 6.96
N GLU A 19 -18.38 13.07 7.83
CA GLU A 19 -19.08 14.35 7.86
C GLU A 19 -19.03 15.11 6.52
N THR A 20 -17.92 15.01 5.79
CA THR A 20 -17.76 15.63 4.46
C THR A 20 -18.78 15.08 3.45
N TYR A 21 -19.23 13.84 3.65
CA TYR A 21 -20.13 13.15 2.72
C TYR A 21 -21.60 13.19 3.16
N LEU A 22 -21.90 13.52 4.43
CA LEU A 22 -23.26 13.52 4.97
C LEU A 22 -24.28 14.27 4.10
N PRO A 23 -23.98 15.46 3.51
CA PRO A 23 -24.93 16.14 2.63
C PRO A 23 -25.36 15.31 1.42
N GLN A 24 -24.45 14.49 0.88
CA GLN A 24 -24.71 13.61 -0.28
C GLN A 24 -25.38 12.29 0.13
N LEU A 25 -25.37 11.96 1.42
CA LEU A 25 -26.03 10.79 2.00
C LEU A 25 -27.44 11.10 2.53
N ASN A 26 -27.88 12.36 2.46
CA ASN A 26 -29.23 12.78 2.83
C ASN A 26 -30.27 12.40 1.75
N ILE A 27 -30.23 11.12 1.36
CA ILE A 27 -31.20 10.49 0.48
C ILE A 27 -32.31 9.87 1.34
N ASN A 28 -33.57 10.08 0.94
CA ASN A 28 -34.70 9.28 1.43
C ASN A 28 -34.46 7.84 0.99
N GLY A 29 -34.33 6.91 1.94
CA GLY A 29 -34.03 5.52 1.62
C GLY A 29 -33.49 4.71 2.79
N THR A 30 -33.31 3.42 2.55
CA THR A 30 -32.83 2.46 3.55
C THR A 30 -31.36 2.67 3.89
N ILE A 31 -30.91 2.13 5.02
CA ILE A 31 -29.48 2.13 5.39
C ILE A 31 -28.63 1.50 4.29
N SER A 32 -29.10 0.42 3.66
CA SER A 32 -28.40 -0.23 2.55
C SER A 32 -28.17 0.72 1.36
N MET A 33 -29.16 1.54 1.01
CA MET A 33 -29.02 2.54 -0.06
C MET A 33 -27.97 3.60 0.31
N LYS A 34 -27.95 4.06 1.57
CA LYS A 34 -26.96 5.00 2.07
C LYS A 34 -25.54 4.42 2.06
N MET A 35 -25.37 3.16 2.48
CA MET A 35 -24.09 2.45 2.44
C MET A 35 -23.57 2.33 1.00
N LYS A 36 -24.44 1.92 0.06
CA LYS A 36 -24.09 1.83 -1.37
C LYS A 36 -23.69 3.20 -1.93
N LYS A 37 -24.42 4.26 -1.57
CA LYS A 37 -24.10 5.63 -2.01
C LYS A 37 -22.76 6.10 -1.45
N LEU A 38 -22.50 5.90 -0.16
CA LEU A 38 -21.20 6.22 0.46
C LEU A 38 -20.07 5.48 -0.25
N CYS A 39 -20.24 4.18 -0.50
CA CYS A 39 -19.27 3.38 -1.24
C CYS A 39 -19.01 3.96 -2.63
N GLN A 40 -20.06 4.30 -3.38
CA GLN A 40 -19.96 4.83 -4.75
C GLN A 40 -19.18 6.15 -4.83
N ILE A 41 -19.40 7.07 -3.88
CA ILE A 41 -18.79 8.41 -3.95
C ILE A 41 -17.35 8.44 -3.39
N THR A 42 -17.01 7.50 -2.49
CA THR A 42 -15.72 7.50 -1.77
C THR A 42 -14.69 6.53 -2.33
N VAL A 43 -15.11 5.41 -2.91
CA VAL A 43 -14.20 4.40 -3.49
C VAL A 43 -13.52 4.96 -4.74
N LEU A 44 -12.30 4.48 -4.99
CA LEU A 44 -11.55 4.81 -6.21
C LEU A 44 -12.36 4.44 -7.46
N SER A 45 -12.61 5.45 -8.30
CA SER A 45 -13.17 5.27 -9.64
C SER A 45 -12.12 4.72 -10.61
N LYS A 46 -12.53 4.37 -11.83
CA LYS A 46 -11.60 3.96 -12.88
C LYS A 46 -10.57 5.06 -13.18
N ASP A 47 -11.01 6.32 -13.22
CA ASP A 47 -10.14 7.47 -13.44
C ASP A 47 -9.12 7.65 -12.31
N ASP A 48 -9.54 7.43 -11.05
CA ASP A 48 -8.63 7.48 -9.90
C ASP A 48 -7.55 6.39 -9.99
N ILE A 49 -7.93 5.18 -10.41
CA ILE A 49 -7.00 4.05 -10.61
C ILE A 49 -6.04 4.34 -11.76
N ASP A 50 -6.54 4.87 -12.87
CA ASP A 50 -5.71 5.20 -14.03
C ASP A 50 -4.75 6.36 -13.72
N ASN A 51 -5.17 7.35 -12.91
CA ASN A 51 -4.28 8.39 -12.41
C ASN A 51 -3.18 7.82 -11.51
N ARG A 52 -3.53 6.90 -10.59
CA ARG A 52 -2.53 6.20 -9.77
C ARG A 52 -1.57 5.37 -10.61
N GLN A 53 -2.04 4.75 -11.70
CA GLN A 53 -1.15 4.05 -12.62
C GLN A 53 -0.17 5.00 -13.31
N ARG A 54 -0.61 6.18 -13.77
CA ARG A 54 0.29 7.21 -14.33
C ARG A 54 1.34 7.68 -13.31
N ILE A 55 0.94 7.84 -12.05
CA ILE A 55 1.87 8.16 -10.96
C ILE A 55 2.92 7.04 -10.80
N LEU A 56 2.49 5.77 -10.80
CA LEU A 56 3.39 4.62 -10.73
C LEU A 56 4.41 4.64 -11.88
N ASP A 57 3.93 4.84 -13.10
CA ASP A 57 4.76 4.84 -14.32
C ASP A 57 5.75 6.02 -14.30
N TYR A 58 5.31 7.19 -13.87
CA TYR A 58 6.17 8.35 -13.68
C TYR A 58 7.28 8.06 -12.65
N ILE A 59 6.94 7.60 -11.45
CA ILE A 59 7.95 7.31 -10.41
C ILE A 59 8.92 6.21 -10.89
N ARG A 60 8.42 5.20 -11.61
CA ARG A 60 9.27 4.18 -12.23
C ARG A 60 10.25 4.78 -13.23
N SER A 61 9.82 5.71 -14.10
CA SER A 61 10.70 6.37 -15.07
C SER A 61 11.81 7.18 -14.41
N LEU A 62 11.60 7.68 -13.18
CA LEU A 62 12.66 8.35 -12.42
C LEU A 62 13.73 7.39 -11.92
N PHE A 63 13.39 6.11 -11.70
CA PHE A 63 14.28 5.10 -11.15
C PHE A 63 15.01 4.29 -12.23
N GLN A 64 14.41 4.12 -13.40
CA GLN A 64 14.98 3.37 -14.53
C GLN A 64 16.40 3.77 -14.97
N PRO A 65 16.79 5.07 -14.92
CA PRO A 65 18.18 5.45 -15.23
C PRO A 65 19.24 4.86 -14.29
N PHE A 66 18.83 4.32 -13.12
CA PHE A 66 19.72 3.72 -12.12
C PHE A 66 19.45 2.24 -11.92
N TYR A 67 18.21 1.81 -12.17
CA TYR A 67 17.77 0.42 -12.11
C TYR A 67 16.96 0.11 -13.38
N PRO A 68 17.62 -0.21 -14.52
CA PRO A 68 16.94 -0.38 -15.80
C PRO A 68 15.77 -1.38 -15.77
N ASP A 69 15.96 -2.47 -15.04
CA ASP A 69 15.00 -3.57 -14.93
C ASP A 69 14.10 -3.47 -13.69
N CYS A 70 14.03 -2.29 -13.04
CA CYS A 70 13.24 -2.18 -11.82
C CYS A 70 11.75 -2.38 -12.05
N LEU A 71 11.12 -2.98 -11.05
CA LEU A 71 9.67 -3.03 -10.92
C LEU A 71 9.22 -2.07 -9.83
N LEU A 72 8.12 -1.38 -10.10
CA LEU A 72 7.39 -0.61 -9.11
C LEU A 72 5.95 -1.09 -9.16
N ILE A 73 5.44 -1.63 -8.05
CA ILE A 73 4.13 -2.28 -7.99
C ILE A 73 3.28 -1.60 -6.93
N ALA A 74 2.07 -1.18 -7.30
CA ALA A 74 1.09 -0.70 -6.34
C ALA A 74 0.54 -1.88 -5.51
N PHE A 75 0.35 -1.68 -4.21
CA PHE A 75 -0.33 -2.64 -3.34
C PHE A 75 -1.27 -1.93 -2.36
N GLY A 76 -1.83 -2.68 -1.41
CA GLY A 76 -2.64 -2.10 -0.34
C GLY A 76 -3.92 -1.47 -0.87
N SER A 77 -4.26 -0.29 -0.35
CA SER A 77 -5.58 0.33 -0.60
C SER A 77 -5.84 0.63 -2.08
N THR A 78 -4.78 0.87 -2.87
CA THR A 78 -4.92 1.20 -4.29
C THR A 78 -5.52 0.06 -5.10
N ILE A 79 -5.24 -1.20 -4.76
CA ILE A 79 -5.68 -2.36 -5.56
C ILE A 79 -6.45 -3.44 -4.78
N ASN A 80 -6.57 -3.33 -3.45
CA ASN A 80 -7.28 -4.33 -2.62
C ASN A 80 -8.81 -4.30 -2.75
N GLY A 81 -9.36 -3.44 -3.61
CA GLY A 81 -10.81 -3.32 -3.83
C GLY A 81 -11.58 -2.51 -2.78
N PHE A 82 -10.91 -2.04 -1.72
CA PHE A 82 -11.51 -1.21 -0.67
C PHE A 82 -10.85 0.18 -0.54
N GLY A 83 -10.04 0.60 -1.51
CA GLY A 83 -9.42 1.92 -1.52
C GLY A 83 -10.42 3.06 -1.64
N THR A 84 -10.12 4.18 -0.99
CA THR A 84 -10.88 5.43 -1.09
C THR A 84 -10.05 6.50 -1.78
N LYS A 85 -10.69 7.51 -2.37
CA LYS A 85 -10.03 8.59 -3.12
C LYS A 85 -8.92 9.31 -2.35
N GLY A 86 -9.12 9.56 -1.06
CA GLY A 86 -8.12 10.19 -0.18
C GLY A 86 -7.00 9.26 0.31
N GLY A 87 -7.10 7.96 0.06
CA GLY A 87 -6.19 6.97 0.63
C GLY A 87 -4.79 7.02 0.02
N ASP A 88 -3.79 6.64 0.80
CA ASP A 88 -2.40 6.58 0.37
C ASP A 88 -2.21 5.57 -0.78
N MET A 89 -1.20 5.82 -1.61
CA MET A 89 -0.72 4.94 -2.65
C MET A 89 0.53 4.22 -2.18
N ASP A 90 0.37 2.97 -1.76
CA ASP A 90 1.49 2.12 -1.36
C ASP A 90 2.19 1.54 -2.59
N MET A 91 3.50 1.74 -2.68
CA MET A 91 4.36 1.30 -3.77
C MET A 91 5.47 0.41 -3.24
N MET A 92 5.71 -0.69 -3.94
CA MET A 92 6.78 -1.61 -3.65
C MET A 92 7.79 -1.57 -4.79
N PHE A 93 9.05 -1.32 -4.44
CA PHE A 93 10.16 -1.29 -5.38
C PHE A 93 10.95 -2.60 -5.36
N SER A 94 11.30 -3.08 -6.55
CA SER A 94 12.27 -4.14 -6.79
C SER A 94 13.35 -3.65 -7.75
N PRO A 95 14.65 -3.82 -7.44
CA PRO A 95 15.75 -3.38 -8.30
C PRO A 95 15.93 -4.25 -9.57
N SER A 96 15.26 -5.40 -9.64
CA SER A 96 15.26 -6.33 -10.78
C SER A 96 13.86 -6.89 -11.05
N SER A 97 13.68 -7.44 -12.25
CA SER A 97 12.48 -8.18 -12.67
C SER A 97 12.30 -9.50 -11.92
N ASP A 98 13.39 -10.06 -11.39
CA ASP A 98 13.41 -11.37 -10.75
C ASP A 98 12.92 -11.26 -9.31
N TYR A 99 11.60 -11.41 -9.16
CA TYR A 99 10.87 -11.18 -7.92
C TYR A 99 11.24 -12.16 -6.78
N GLU A 100 11.89 -13.28 -7.10
CA GLU A 100 12.05 -14.44 -6.21
C GLU A 100 13.38 -14.51 -5.44
N HIS A 101 14.36 -13.64 -5.71
CA HIS A 101 15.73 -13.79 -5.18
C HIS A 101 16.20 -12.72 -4.18
N LEU A 102 15.29 -11.93 -3.60
CA LEU A 102 15.65 -10.81 -2.70
C LEU A 102 15.56 -11.14 -1.19
N ASP A 103 15.65 -12.43 -0.85
CA ASP A 103 16.16 -12.86 0.47
C ASP A 103 17.69 -12.83 0.41
N ALA A 104 18.22 -11.61 0.41
CA ALA A 104 19.66 -11.39 0.58
C ALA A 104 19.91 -11.05 2.04
N SER A 105 20.65 -11.95 2.70
CA SER A 105 21.46 -11.74 3.89
C SER A 105 21.92 -10.30 4.06
N GLU A 106 22.00 -9.81 5.30
CA GLU A 106 22.56 -8.51 5.65
C GLU A 106 23.96 -8.34 5.04
N ILE A 107 24.04 -7.64 3.91
CA ILE A 107 25.32 -7.28 3.30
C ILE A 107 25.89 -6.14 4.15
N ASN A 108 26.96 -6.44 4.89
CA ASN A 108 27.78 -5.45 5.56
C ASN A 108 28.47 -4.59 4.49
N ASP A 109 28.09 -3.33 4.42
CA ASP A 109 28.69 -2.35 3.51
C ASP A 109 28.88 -1.05 4.31
N ASP A 110 30.12 -0.59 4.43
CA ASP A 110 30.57 0.59 5.17
C ASP A 110 30.62 1.86 4.31
N GLY A 111 30.32 1.75 3.00
CA GLY A 111 30.33 2.87 2.06
C GLY A 111 29.11 3.79 2.12
N GLY A 112 29.30 5.07 1.77
CA GLY A 112 28.18 6.01 1.56
C GLY A 112 27.37 5.70 0.29
N THR A 113 26.12 6.15 0.22
CA THR A 113 25.26 5.93 -0.96
C THR A 113 25.72 6.81 -2.16
N PRO A 114 25.93 6.27 -3.37
CA PRO A 114 26.53 6.96 -4.53
C PRO A 114 25.84 8.27 -4.94
N ILE A 115 26.58 9.23 -5.49
CA ILE A 115 26.00 10.47 -6.01
C ILE A 115 25.22 10.15 -7.30
N ILE A 116 24.08 10.82 -7.49
CA ILE A 116 23.17 10.54 -8.62
C ILE A 116 23.83 10.81 -9.99
N SER A 117 24.72 11.81 -10.10
CA SER A 117 25.44 12.10 -11.36
C SER A 117 26.26 10.88 -11.80
N ASP A 118 26.96 10.26 -10.86
CA ASP A 118 27.92 9.19 -11.12
C ASP A 118 27.20 7.88 -11.45
N ALA A 119 25.99 7.70 -10.91
CA ALA A 119 25.17 6.51 -11.12
C ALA A 119 24.45 6.46 -12.48
N ARG A 120 24.22 7.62 -13.13
CA ARG A 120 23.35 7.71 -14.32
C ARG A 120 23.98 7.13 -15.59
N GLU A 121 25.30 7.00 -15.65
CA GLU A 121 26.04 6.62 -16.86
C GLU A 121 27.12 5.56 -16.59
N ASN A 122 27.20 5.02 -15.38
CA ASN A 122 28.26 4.08 -14.98
C ASN A 122 27.69 2.71 -14.57
N PRO A 123 27.84 1.67 -15.40
CA PRO A 123 27.41 0.30 -15.08
C PRO A 123 27.96 -0.25 -13.77
N SER A 124 29.18 0.13 -13.38
CA SER A 124 29.80 -0.29 -12.11
C SER A 124 29.04 0.30 -10.91
N VAL A 125 28.62 1.56 -11.00
CA VAL A 125 27.85 2.23 -9.93
C VAL A 125 26.44 1.65 -9.83
N MET A 126 25.81 1.30 -10.95
CA MET A 126 24.52 0.59 -10.94
C MET A 126 24.63 -0.79 -10.31
N ALA A 127 25.68 -1.55 -10.62
CA ALA A 127 25.95 -2.84 -9.98
C ALA A 127 26.18 -2.68 -8.46
N GLN A 128 26.94 -1.66 -8.05
CA GLN A 128 27.15 -1.34 -6.64
C GLN A 128 25.82 -1.03 -5.95
N LEU A 129 24.96 -0.19 -6.54
CA LEU A 129 23.63 0.15 -5.98
C LEU A 129 22.76 -1.08 -5.73
N LYS A 130 22.70 -2.01 -6.70
CA LYS A 130 21.94 -3.26 -6.55
C LYS A 130 22.41 -4.13 -5.38
N ASN A 131 23.71 -4.07 -5.06
CA ASN A 131 24.33 -4.84 -3.99
C ASN A 131 24.32 -4.14 -2.62
N MET A 132 23.77 -2.93 -2.52
CA MET A 132 23.64 -2.21 -1.23
C MET A 132 22.48 -2.75 -0.41
N SER A 133 22.49 -2.46 0.90
CA SER A 133 21.34 -2.75 1.77
C SER A 133 20.05 -2.05 1.29
N LYS A 134 18.90 -2.65 1.57
CA LYS A 134 17.56 -2.11 1.22
C LYS A 134 17.38 -0.67 1.72
N GLU A 135 17.90 -0.37 2.92
CA GLU A 135 17.91 0.98 3.48
C GLU A 135 18.72 1.97 2.62
N LYS A 136 19.95 1.62 2.25
CA LYS A 136 20.80 2.48 1.42
C LYS A 136 20.17 2.71 0.04
N GLN A 137 19.58 1.68 -0.55
CA GLN A 137 18.85 1.81 -1.80
C GLN A 137 17.64 2.75 -1.66
N LEU A 138 16.81 2.63 -0.59
CA LEU A 138 15.74 3.60 -0.33
C LEU A 138 16.24 5.02 -0.15
N ARG A 139 17.37 5.21 0.54
CA ARG A 139 18.00 6.54 0.70
C ARG A 139 18.49 7.10 -0.63
N PHE A 140 18.98 6.24 -1.54
CA PHE A 140 19.29 6.64 -2.92
C PHE A 140 18.02 7.11 -3.64
N LEU A 141 16.97 6.29 -3.67
CA LEU A 141 15.69 6.62 -4.31
C LEU A 141 15.07 7.91 -3.75
N LEU A 142 15.15 8.14 -2.44
CA LEU A 142 14.76 9.39 -1.81
C LEU A 142 15.50 10.60 -2.41
N ARG A 143 16.80 10.50 -2.68
CA ARG A 143 17.56 11.60 -3.30
C ARG A 143 17.12 11.83 -4.75
N VAL A 144 16.78 10.76 -5.49
CA VAL A 144 16.22 10.85 -6.83
C VAL A 144 14.87 11.57 -6.81
N LEU A 145 13.96 11.17 -5.92
CA LEU A 145 12.65 11.83 -5.73
C LEU A 145 12.81 13.31 -5.39
N ARG A 146 13.77 13.66 -4.51
CA ARG A 146 14.03 15.05 -4.10
C ARG A 146 14.59 15.96 -5.20
N ARG A 147 15.08 15.41 -6.32
CA ARG A 147 15.49 16.22 -7.48
C ARG A 147 14.29 16.66 -8.33
N ASN A 148 13.15 15.98 -8.22
CA ASN A 148 11.97 16.21 -9.05
C ASN A 148 10.91 17.03 -8.29
N ARG A 149 11.32 18.16 -7.69
CA ARG A 149 10.50 18.94 -6.72
C ARG A 149 9.24 19.58 -7.31
N ASN A 150 9.17 19.73 -8.63
CA ASN A 150 8.01 20.30 -9.30
C ASN A 150 6.78 19.39 -9.14
N GLU A 151 6.98 18.07 -9.18
CA GLU A 151 5.91 17.09 -9.08
C GLU A 151 5.92 16.34 -7.74
N ILE A 152 7.08 16.27 -7.06
CA ILE A 152 7.24 15.53 -5.82
C ILE A 152 7.49 16.47 -4.64
N LYS A 153 6.58 16.43 -3.66
CA LYS A 153 6.66 17.26 -2.44
C LYS A 153 6.94 16.39 -1.21
N GLY A 154 7.58 16.99 -0.21
CA GLY A 154 7.66 16.41 1.15
C GLY A 154 8.47 15.11 1.31
N ALA A 155 9.24 14.68 0.31
CA ALA A 155 9.91 13.37 0.35
C ALA A 155 10.83 13.17 1.58
N VAL A 156 10.53 12.14 2.38
CA VAL A 156 11.18 11.82 3.66
C VAL A 156 11.36 10.32 3.86
N TYR A 157 12.49 9.92 4.44
CA TYR A 157 12.75 8.54 4.85
C TYR A 157 12.27 8.33 6.29
N ILE A 158 11.59 7.21 6.54
CA ILE A 158 11.10 6.82 7.85
C ILE A 158 11.80 5.51 8.27
N PRO A 159 12.67 5.56 9.30
CA PRO A 159 13.28 4.36 9.87
C PRO A 159 12.24 3.63 10.73
N ALA A 160 11.71 2.53 10.21
CA ALA A 160 10.78 1.65 10.92
C ALA A 160 11.19 0.19 10.66
N LYS A 161 10.51 -0.77 11.29
CA LYS A 161 10.73 -2.22 11.06
C LYS A 161 10.71 -2.57 9.56
N CYS A 162 9.82 -1.92 8.81
CA CYS A 162 9.79 -1.92 7.37
C CYS A 162 10.08 -0.48 6.92
N PRO A 163 11.32 -0.14 6.53
CA PRO A 163 11.66 1.23 6.16
C PRO A 163 10.89 1.69 4.92
N ILE A 164 10.43 2.94 4.97
CA ILE A 164 9.63 3.53 3.89
C ILE A 164 10.11 4.94 3.55
N VAL A 165 9.85 5.37 2.32
CA VAL A 165 9.99 6.75 1.85
C VAL A 165 8.59 7.30 1.59
N LYS A 166 8.18 8.30 2.37
CA LYS A 166 6.90 8.99 2.21
C LYS A 166 7.08 10.25 1.37
N PHE A 167 6.16 10.52 0.45
CA PHE A 167 6.16 11.71 -0.40
C PHE A 167 4.74 11.99 -0.93
N ILE A 168 4.56 13.14 -1.56
CA ILE A 168 3.33 13.51 -2.26
C ILE A 168 3.68 13.69 -3.73
N VAL A 169 2.85 13.14 -4.63
CA VAL A 169 2.92 13.40 -6.07
C VAL A 169 1.76 14.31 -6.46
N SER A 170 2.06 15.41 -7.13
CA SER A 170 1.08 16.37 -7.63
C SER A 170 0.79 16.12 -9.10
N HIS A 171 -0.15 15.23 -9.39
CA HIS A 171 -0.58 14.91 -10.75
C HIS A 171 -2.12 14.97 -10.81
N ASN A 172 -2.65 16.08 -11.33
CA ASN A 172 -4.07 16.52 -11.23
C ASN A 172 -4.56 16.84 -9.81
N TYR A 173 -4.17 16.05 -8.82
CA TYR A 173 -4.38 16.27 -7.40
C TYR A 173 -3.21 15.68 -6.59
N ASP A 174 -3.10 16.06 -5.32
CA ASP A 174 -2.05 15.58 -4.44
C ASP A 174 -2.37 14.14 -3.98
N VAL A 175 -1.47 13.20 -4.26
CA VAL A 175 -1.55 11.79 -3.83
C VAL A 175 -0.40 11.48 -2.90
N TRP A 176 -0.73 11.02 -1.69
CA TRP A 176 0.23 10.50 -0.73
C TRP A 176 0.78 9.15 -1.20
N CYS A 177 2.09 8.99 -1.14
CA CYS A 177 2.78 7.80 -1.61
C CYS A 177 3.73 7.28 -0.54
N ASP A 178 3.66 5.98 -0.30
CA ASP A 178 4.55 5.23 0.59
C ASP A 178 5.37 4.26 -0.26
N LEU A 179 6.67 4.52 -0.43
CA LEU A 179 7.59 3.66 -1.15
C LEU A 179 8.36 2.76 -0.19
N SER A 180 8.32 1.46 -0.41
CA SER A 180 8.99 0.47 0.43
C SER A 180 9.75 -0.56 -0.41
N PHE A 181 10.71 -1.25 0.21
CA PHE A 181 11.27 -2.48 -0.36
C PHE A 181 10.41 -3.68 0.04
N GLN A 182 10.39 -4.66 -0.85
CA GLN A 182 9.61 -5.89 -0.82
C GLN A 182 9.31 -6.51 0.56
N HIS A 183 8.04 -6.85 0.75
CA HIS A 183 7.59 -7.95 1.60
C HIS A 183 6.56 -8.77 0.81
N GLY A 184 6.90 -9.99 0.39
CA GLY A 184 6.02 -10.82 -0.45
C GLY A 184 4.60 -10.96 0.11
N LEU A 185 4.45 -11.04 1.43
CA LEU A 185 3.16 -11.13 2.12
C LEU A 185 2.20 -9.97 1.83
N ALA A 186 2.70 -8.75 1.64
CA ALA A 186 1.84 -7.58 1.41
C ALA A 186 1.09 -7.70 0.07
N LYS A 187 1.73 -8.27 -0.95
CA LYS A 187 1.11 -8.58 -2.24
C LYS A 187 -0.01 -9.61 -2.07
N TYR A 188 0.28 -10.77 -1.48
CA TYR A 188 -0.70 -11.84 -1.31
C TYR A 188 -1.90 -11.41 -0.46
N ASN A 189 -1.67 -10.68 0.63
CA ASN A 189 -2.74 -10.14 1.46
C ASN A 189 -3.61 -9.13 0.68
N THR A 190 -2.99 -8.31 -0.16
CA THR A 190 -3.70 -7.36 -1.03
C THR A 190 -4.57 -8.08 -2.06
N GLU A 191 -4.04 -9.15 -2.68
CA GLU A 191 -4.78 -9.99 -3.63
C GLU A 191 -5.94 -10.73 -2.96
N LEU A 192 -5.72 -11.28 -1.76
CA LEU A 192 -6.77 -11.93 -0.97
C LEU A 192 -7.91 -10.96 -0.62
N LEU A 193 -7.59 -9.76 -0.15
CA LEU A 193 -8.59 -8.72 0.10
C LEU A 193 -9.34 -8.32 -1.17
N ARG A 194 -8.64 -8.21 -2.30
CA ARG A 194 -9.25 -7.91 -3.60
C ARG A 194 -10.23 -9.00 -4.00
N PHE A 195 -9.85 -10.27 -3.83
CA PHE A 195 -10.71 -11.42 -4.08
C PHE A 195 -11.98 -11.34 -3.24
N PHE A 196 -11.85 -11.19 -1.91
CA PHE A 196 -13.02 -11.04 -1.03
C PHE A 196 -13.91 -9.85 -1.40
N SER A 197 -13.32 -8.74 -1.87
CA SER A 197 -14.09 -7.55 -2.25
C SER A 197 -15.08 -7.77 -3.39
N VAL A 198 -14.86 -8.80 -4.22
CA VAL A 198 -15.69 -9.08 -5.40
C VAL A 198 -16.57 -10.33 -5.26
N LEU A 199 -16.44 -11.09 -4.17
CA LEU A 199 -17.23 -12.31 -3.96
C LEU A 199 -18.71 -12.03 -3.71
N ASP A 200 -19.03 -10.95 -2.99
CA ASP A 200 -20.41 -10.57 -2.70
C ASP A 200 -20.58 -9.05 -2.72
N SER A 201 -21.65 -8.59 -3.38
CA SER A 201 -21.96 -7.17 -3.59
C SER A 201 -22.16 -6.37 -2.29
N ARG A 202 -22.46 -7.03 -1.16
CA ARG A 202 -22.69 -6.41 0.15
C ARG A 202 -21.38 -6.03 0.85
N ILE A 203 -20.27 -6.69 0.51
CA ILE A 203 -19.00 -6.60 1.24
C ILE A 203 -18.40 -5.20 1.13
N LYS A 204 -18.27 -4.67 -0.09
CA LYS A 204 -17.68 -3.33 -0.30
C LYS A 204 -18.47 -2.23 0.42
N PRO A 205 -19.80 -2.10 0.25
CA PRO A 205 -20.59 -1.11 1.00
C PRO A 205 -20.43 -1.25 2.52
N LEU A 206 -20.48 -2.47 3.05
CA LEU A 206 -20.31 -2.70 4.49
C LEU A 206 -18.92 -2.30 4.98
N MET A 207 -17.88 -2.77 4.30
CA MET A 207 -16.48 -2.50 4.65
C MET A 207 -16.20 -1.00 4.68
N ILE A 208 -16.64 -0.27 3.65
CA ILE A 208 -16.42 1.18 3.55
C ILE A 208 -17.18 1.91 4.65
N THR A 209 -18.46 1.61 4.85
CA THR A 209 -19.26 2.23 5.92
C THR A 209 -18.65 2.00 7.30
N LEU A 210 -18.29 0.77 7.65
CA LEU A 210 -17.70 0.44 8.94
C LEU A 210 -16.33 1.13 9.12
N ARG A 211 -15.53 1.26 8.05
CA ARG A 211 -14.25 1.95 8.14
C ARG A 211 -14.42 3.45 8.39
N PHE A 212 -15.37 4.11 7.72
CA PHE A 212 -15.68 5.51 7.98
C PHE A 212 -16.20 5.70 9.41
N TRP A 213 -17.10 4.84 9.88
CA TRP A 213 -17.57 4.83 11.26
C TRP A 213 -16.43 4.68 12.27
N ALA A 214 -15.56 3.68 12.09
CA ALA A 214 -14.43 3.42 12.98
C ALA A 214 -13.38 4.55 12.97
N ARG A 215 -13.19 5.21 11.82
CA ARG A 215 -12.32 6.40 11.70
C ARG A 215 -12.90 7.60 12.43
N HIS A 216 -14.20 7.86 12.28
CA HIS A 216 -14.87 8.95 12.99
C HIS A 216 -14.76 8.77 14.52
N LEU A 217 -14.89 7.53 15.00
CA LEU A 217 -14.65 7.17 16.39
C LEU A 217 -13.17 7.06 16.79
N LYS A 218 -12.23 7.39 15.89
CA LYS A 218 -10.78 7.34 16.10
C LYS A 218 -10.23 5.97 16.51
N ILE A 219 -10.96 4.89 16.22
CA ILE A 219 -10.55 3.50 16.47
C ILE A 219 -9.45 3.08 15.48
N VAL A 220 -9.55 3.56 14.24
CA VAL A 220 -8.62 3.28 13.13
C VAL A 220 -7.72 4.48 12.86
N LYS A 221 -6.47 4.23 12.41
CA LYS A 221 -5.39 5.20 12.10
C LYS A 221 -4.79 5.93 13.31
N THR A 222 -5.63 6.44 14.22
CA THR A 222 -5.18 7.14 15.45
C THR A 222 -5.37 6.31 16.71
N GLY A 223 -6.13 5.22 16.62
CA GLY A 223 -6.46 4.33 17.72
C GLY A 223 -5.71 2.99 17.67
N ALA A 224 -6.34 1.95 18.20
CA ALA A 224 -5.73 0.64 18.40
C ALA A 224 -5.48 -0.16 17.10
N PHE A 225 -6.21 0.14 16.02
CA PHE A 225 -6.19 -0.69 14.80
C PHE A 225 -5.64 0.06 13.58
N SER A 226 -4.84 -0.65 12.78
CA SER A 226 -4.57 -0.26 11.40
C SER A 226 -5.81 -0.49 10.53
N SER A 227 -5.93 0.22 9.40
CA SER A 227 -7.03 -0.03 8.46
C SER A 227 -7.04 -1.46 7.92
N TYR A 228 -5.86 -2.08 7.77
CA TYR A 228 -5.74 -3.47 7.38
C TYR A 228 -6.30 -4.41 8.45
N ALA A 229 -5.91 -4.25 9.72
CA ALA A 229 -6.40 -5.06 10.83
C ALA A 229 -7.93 -4.94 10.98
N PHE A 230 -8.48 -3.72 10.84
CA PHE A 230 -9.91 -3.52 10.88
C PHE A 230 -10.64 -4.23 9.73
N ASN A 231 -10.09 -4.23 8.51
CA ASN A 231 -10.67 -4.99 7.41
C ASN A 231 -10.69 -6.50 7.69
N LEU A 232 -9.64 -7.03 8.32
CA LEU A 232 -9.61 -8.44 8.72
C LEU A 232 -10.68 -8.76 9.75
N LEU A 233 -10.97 -7.87 10.71
CA LEU A 233 -12.06 -8.07 11.66
C LEU A 233 -13.44 -8.15 10.96
N VAL A 234 -13.68 -7.28 9.97
CA VAL A 234 -14.93 -7.31 9.20
C VAL A 234 -15.02 -8.58 8.35
N ILE A 235 -13.92 -9.03 7.75
CA ILE A 235 -13.86 -10.30 7.00
C ILE A 235 -14.14 -11.47 7.93
N PHE A 236 -13.49 -11.51 9.08
CA PHE A 236 -13.71 -12.54 10.09
C PHE A 236 -15.18 -12.59 10.52
N PHE A 237 -15.81 -11.43 10.78
CA PHE A 237 -17.25 -11.37 11.05
C PHE A 237 -18.09 -12.00 9.93
N LEU A 238 -17.80 -11.68 8.67
CA LEU A 238 -18.53 -12.22 7.51
C LEU A 238 -18.31 -13.73 7.28
N GLN A 239 -17.19 -14.28 7.75
CA GLN A 239 -16.90 -15.72 7.73
C GLN A 239 -17.63 -16.49 8.85
N ASN A 240 -18.03 -15.82 9.94
CA ASN A 240 -18.60 -16.44 11.13
C ASN A 240 -20.10 -16.12 11.32
N LEU A 241 -20.79 -15.72 10.24
CA LEU A 241 -22.24 -15.64 10.23
C LEU A 241 -22.84 -17.06 10.27
N GLU A 242 -24.08 -17.18 10.74
CA GLU A 242 -24.83 -18.45 10.67
C GLU A 242 -24.88 -18.99 9.24
N GLU A 243 -25.08 -18.09 8.28
CA GLU A 243 -24.89 -18.32 6.85
C GLU A 243 -23.68 -17.50 6.36
N PRO A 244 -22.47 -18.09 6.27
CA PRO A 244 -21.25 -17.38 5.90
C PRO A 244 -21.34 -16.69 4.54
N ILE A 245 -20.98 -15.41 4.49
CA ILE A 245 -20.91 -14.64 3.23
C ILE A 245 -19.53 -14.82 2.58
N LEU A 246 -18.51 -15.05 3.39
CA LEU A 246 -17.14 -15.25 2.92
C LEU A 246 -16.64 -16.64 3.34
N PRO A 247 -15.89 -17.35 2.48
CA PRO A 247 -15.26 -18.61 2.87
C PRO A 247 -14.08 -18.36 3.80
N PRO A 248 -13.77 -19.29 4.72
CA PRO A 248 -12.50 -19.34 5.43
C PRO A 248 -11.30 -19.35 4.48
N VAL A 249 -10.18 -18.79 4.91
CA VAL A 249 -8.94 -18.79 4.10
C VAL A 249 -8.42 -20.23 3.89
N THR A 250 -8.63 -21.11 4.86
CA THR A 250 -8.30 -22.54 4.77
C THR A 250 -8.96 -23.21 3.58
N ASP A 251 -10.22 -22.90 3.33
CA ASP A 251 -10.98 -23.51 2.23
C ASP A 251 -10.44 -23.02 0.88
N LEU A 252 -10.06 -21.75 0.79
CA LEU A 252 -9.39 -21.21 -0.39
C LEU A 252 -8.05 -21.90 -0.65
N MET A 253 -7.27 -22.16 0.41
CA MET A 253 -5.99 -22.86 0.29
C MET A 253 -6.17 -24.31 -0.18
N ILE A 254 -7.13 -25.04 0.40
CA ILE A 254 -7.46 -26.42 0.03
C ILE A 254 -7.88 -26.47 -1.44
N ASN A 255 -8.79 -25.59 -1.86
CA ASN A 255 -9.30 -25.54 -3.23
C ASN A 255 -8.23 -25.13 -4.25
N ALA A 256 -7.27 -24.29 -3.85
CA ALA A 256 -6.12 -23.94 -4.68
C ALA A 256 -5.05 -25.05 -4.74
N GLY A 257 -5.23 -26.17 -4.03
CA GLY A 257 -4.24 -27.25 -3.95
C GLY A 257 -2.98 -26.88 -3.15
N VAL A 258 -3.01 -25.79 -2.39
CA VAL A 258 -1.84 -25.27 -1.64
C VAL A 258 -1.73 -26.03 -0.32
N ARG A 259 -0.66 -26.82 -0.15
CA ARG A 259 -0.50 -27.68 1.04
C ARG A 259 0.47 -27.16 2.11
N SER A 260 1.27 -26.10 1.89
CA SER A 260 2.15 -25.55 2.97
C SER A 260 3.00 -24.31 2.61
N SER A 261 3.13 -23.93 1.33
CA SER A 261 3.83 -22.70 0.95
C SER A 261 3.42 -22.19 -0.43
N VAL A 262 3.53 -20.88 -0.64
CA VAL A 262 3.40 -20.21 -1.94
C VAL A 262 4.62 -19.33 -2.12
N HIS A 263 5.43 -19.60 -3.15
CA HIS A 263 6.69 -18.87 -3.45
C HIS A 263 7.62 -18.71 -2.22
N GLY A 264 7.84 -19.79 -1.46
CA GLY A 264 8.71 -19.78 -0.28
C GLY A 264 8.14 -19.17 0.99
N LEU A 265 6.97 -18.53 0.94
CA LEU A 265 6.25 -18.08 2.13
C LEU A 265 5.46 -19.24 2.72
N LYS A 266 5.72 -19.58 3.99
CA LYS A 266 4.84 -20.46 4.76
C LYS A 266 3.47 -19.81 4.86
N ILE A 267 2.48 -20.39 4.22
CA ILE A 267 1.08 -20.02 4.37
C ILE A 267 0.44 -21.06 5.27
N GLY A 268 -0.14 -20.62 6.39
CA GLY A 268 -0.56 -21.50 7.48
C GLY A 268 0.63 -21.85 8.38
N HIS A 269 0.78 -21.12 9.48
CA HIS A 269 1.53 -21.67 10.61
C HIS A 269 0.58 -22.67 11.26
N ASP A 270 0.84 -23.96 11.09
CA ASP A 270 0.09 -25.00 11.79
C ASP A 270 0.48 -24.91 13.27
N CYS A 271 -0.40 -24.33 14.10
CA CYS A 271 -0.14 -24.14 15.52
C CYS A 271 -0.19 -25.45 16.33
N ASN A 272 -0.38 -26.59 15.66
CA ASN A 272 -0.43 -27.93 16.29
C ASN A 272 0.93 -28.65 16.35
N SER A 273 2.03 -28.01 15.94
CA SER A 273 3.38 -28.50 16.20
C SER A 273 3.98 -27.79 17.42
N SER A 274 3.55 -28.18 18.61
CA SER A 274 4.18 -27.87 19.91
C SER A 274 3.89 -29.01 20.88
#